data_AF-A0A0W0TZ45-F1
#
_entry.id   AF-A0A0W0TZ45-F1
#
_cell.length_a   1.000
_cell.length_b   1.000
_cell.length_c   1.000
_cell.angle_alpha   90.00
_cell.angle_beta   90.00
_cell.angle_gamma   90.00
#
_symmetry.space_group_name_H-M   'P 1'
#
loop_
_entity.id
_entity.type
_entity.pdbx_description
1 polymer ?
#
loop_
_entity_poly.entity_id
_entity_poly.type
_entity_poly.pdbx_seq_one_letter_code
_entity_poly.pdbx_strand_id
1 'polypeptide(L)'
;MSKPYYEQYETLMKKIHEPFQAIAELNIKTLQGLSMVKPQDFAGIKEPAELLQKNLEVALANGQKALDYMQQTFDILEKTMLSISREAVKKPETGAKKA
;
A
#
# COMPACT_ATOMS: atom_id res chain seq x y z
N MET A 1 -20.30 24.47 -17.76
CA MET A 1 -19.30 24.44 -16.67
C MET A 1 -18.01 25.03 -17.19
N SER A 2 -17.33 25.88 -16.42
CA SER A 2 -16.10 26.56 -16.87
C SER A 2 -14.88 25.62 -16.76
N LYS A 3 -14.03 25.62 -17.80
CA LYS A 3 -12.75 24.88 -17.91
C LYS A 3 -11.95 24.70 -16.60
N PRO A 4 -11.76 25.72 -15.73
CA PRO A 4 -10.99 25.57 -14.49
C PRO A 4 -11.56 24.55 -13.48
N TYR A 5 -12.86 24.24 -13.50
CA TYR A 5 -13.42 23.21 -12.63
C TYR A 5 -13.13 21.79 -13.13
N TYR A 6 -13.06 21.60 -14.45
CA TYR A 6 -12.75 20.31 -15.06
C TYR A 6 -11.30 19.90 -14.78
N GLU A 7 -10.35 20.84 -14.91
CA GLU A 7 -8.93 20.61 -14.64
C GLU A 7 -8.65 20.28 -13.16
N GLN A 8 -9.36 20.95 -12.23
CA GLN A 8 -9.25 20.66 -10.79
C GLN A 8 -9.80 19.27 -10.44
N TYR A 9 -10.92 18.89 -11.06
CA TYR A 9 -11.50 17.56 -10.89
C TYR A 9 -10.59 16.47 -11.46
N GLU A 10 -10.05 16.65 -12.65
CA GLU A 10 -9.13 15.68 -13.27
C GLU A 10 -7.86 15.49 -12.43
N THR A 11 -7.28 16.59 -11.92
CA THR A 11 -6.10 16.57 -11.04
C THR A 11 -6.38 15.82 -9.74
N LEU A 12 -7.54 16.05 -9.12
CA LEU A 12 -7.96 15.34 -7.91
C LEU A 12 -8.17 13.84 -8.18
N MET A 13 -8.84 13.49 -9.28
CA MET A 13 -9.09 12.10 -9.66
C MET A 13 -7.79 11.33 -9.92
N LYS A 14 -6.81 11.95 -10.60
CA LYS A 14 -5.47 11.35 -10.79
C LYS A 14 -4.77 11.07 -9.47
N LYS A 15 -4.76 12.04 -8.55
CA LYS A 15 -4.15 11.91 -7.21
C LYS A 15 -4.79 10.85 -6.33
N ILE A 16 -6.07 10.56 -6.54
CA ILE A 16 -6.78 9.48 -5.85
C ILE A 16 -6.49 8.15 -6.54
N HIS A 17 -6.45 8.10 -7.86
CA HIS A 17 -6.26 6.85 -8.61
C HIS A 17 -4.86 6.25 -8.41
N GLU A 18 -3.81 7.07 -8.47
CA GLU A 18 -2.41 6.65 -8.33
C GLU A 18 -2.13 5.80 -7.07
N PRO A 19 -2.51 6.20 -5.85
CA PRO A 19 -2.27 5.37 -4.66
C PRO A 19 -3.06 4.06 -4.66
N PHE A 20 -4.26 4.01 -5.26
CA PHE A 20 -4.99 2.74 -5.40
C PHE A 20 -4.29 1.78 -6.34
N GLN A 21 -3.74 2.28 -7.45
CA GLN A 21 -2.93 1.45 -8.35
C GLN A 21 -1.67 0.94 -7.65
N ALA A 22 -0.96 1.81 -6.92
CA ALA A 22 0.23 1.43 -6.17
C ALA A 22 -0.08 0.36 -5.10
N ILE A 23 -1.21 0.49 -4.37
CA ILE A 23 -1.66 -0.52 -3.40
C ILE A 23 -2.04 -1.82 -4.11
N ALA A 24 -2.67 -1.78 -5.28
CA ALA A 24 -3.01 -2.99 -6.03
C ALA A 24 -1.77 -3.76 -6.50
N GLU A 25 -0.75 -3.06 -7.01
CA GLU A 25 0.54 -3.64 -7.36
C GLU A 25 1.24 -4.23 -6.12
N LEU A 26 1.19 -3.50 -5.00
CA LEU A 26 1.73 -3.96 -3.72
C LEU A 26 1.02 -5.22 -3.20
N ASN A 27 -0.30 -5.31 -3.34
CA ASN A 27 -1.09 -6.50 -2.99
C ASN A 27 -0.63 -7.72 -3.78
N ILE A 28 -0.51 -7.58 -5.11
CA ILE A 28 -0.05 -8.66 -5.99
C ILE A 28 1.34 -9.12 -5.55
N LYS A 29 2.26 -8.19 -5.36
CA LYS A 29 3.64 -8.51 -4.92
C LYS A 29 3.66 -9.22 -3.57
N THR A 30 2.84 -8.77 -2.62
CA THR A 30 2.76 -9.36 -1.28
C THR A 30 2.23 -10.78 -1.34
N LEU A 31 1.13 -11.00 -2.07
CA LEU A 31 0.53 -12.33 -2.25
C LEU A 31 1.49 -13.30 -2.96
N GLN A 32 2.20 -12.84 -3.99
CA GLN A 32 3.23 -13.63 -4.67
C GLN A 32 4.41 -13.98 -3.74
N GLY A 33 4.68 -13.13 -2.75
CA GLY A 33 5.74 -13.34 -1.77
C GLY A 33 5.37 -14.26 -0.62
N LEU A 34 4.09 -14.57 -0.37
CA LEU A 34 3.68 -15.42 0.74
C LEU A 34 4.23 -16.84 0.60
N SER A 35 4.71 -17.39 1.71
CA SER A 35 5.23 -18.74 1.78
C SER A 35 4.18 -19.67 2.37
N MET A 36 4.14 -20.91 1.88
CA MET A 36 3.30 -21.97 2.41
C MET A 36 4.17 -23.23 2.57
N VAL A 37 3.87 -24.03 3.59
CA VAL A 37 4.49 -25.35 3.75
C VAL A 37 4.12 -26.20 2.53
N LYS A 38 5.12 -26.70 1.81
CA LYS A 38 4.88 -27.46 0.58
C LYS A 38 4.63 -28.93 0.91
N PRO A 39 3.81 -29.66 0.11
CA PRO A 39 3.58 -31.11 0.30
C PRO A 39 4.88 -31.95 0.38
N GLN A 40 5.90 -31.56 -0.39
CA GLN A 40 7.22 -32.18 -0.37
C GLN A 40 7.99 -31.98 0.95
N ASP A 41 7.67 -30.94 1.72
CA ASP A 41 8.32 -30.66 3.00
C ASP A 41 7.88 -31.66 4.09
N PHE A 42 6.80 -32.40 3.85
CA PHE A 42 6.26 -33.45 4.72
C PHE A 42 6.94 -34.81 4.50
N ALA A 43 7.51 -35.07 3.32
CA ALA A 43 8.04 -36.39 2.95
C ALA A 43 9.27 -36.81 3.77
N GLY A 44 9.94 -35.86 4.43
CA GLY A 44 11.14 -36.11 5.24
C GLY A 44 10.95 -35.96 6.75
N ILE A 45 9.72 -35.75 7.22
CA ILE A 45 9.45 -35.46 8.63
C ILE A 45 9.47 -36.74 9.44
N LYS A 46 10.30 -36.77 10.47
CA LYS A 46 10.47 -37.93 11.36
C LYS A 46 9.74 -37.77 12.68
N GLU A 47 9.55 -36.52 13.12
CA GLU A 47 8.93 -36.21 14.40
C GLU A 47 7.89 -35.08 14.28
N PRO A 48 6.79 -35.12 15.07
CA PRO A 48 5.78 -34.06 15.06
C PRO A 48 6.32 -32.66 15.37
N ALA A 49 7.41 -32.55 16.13
CA ALA A 49 8.03 -31.26 16.46
C ALA A 49 8.58 -30.54 15.21
N GLU A 50 9.07 -31.27 14.21
CA GLU A 50 9.58 -30.70 12.96
C GLU A 50 8.46 -30.03 12.14
N LEU A 51 7.22 -30.55 12.23
CA LEU A 51 6.05 -29.90 11.62
C LEU A 51 5.77 -28.54 12.27
N LEU A 52 5.80 -28.47 13.60
CA LEU A 52 5.55 -27.24 14.34
C LEU A 52 6.61 -26.19 14.01
N GLN A 53 7.88 -26.60 13.97
CA GLN A 53 8.97 -25.71 13.61
C GLN A 53 8.80 -25.14 12.19
N LYS A 54 8.47 -25.97 11.19
CA LYS A 54 8.23 -25.49 9.82
C LYS A 54 7.06 -24.51 9.72
N ASN A 55 5.97 -24.77 10.45
CA ASN A 55 4.83 -23.85 10.50
C ASN A 55 5.24 -22.52 11.15
N LEU A 56 6.04 -22.56 12.20
CA LEU A 56 6.54 -21.35 12.87
C LEU A 56 7.47 -20.54 11.95
N GLU A 57 8.37 -21.20 11.22
CA GLU A 57 9.25 -20.55 10.24
C GLU A 57 8.46 -19.85 9.13
N VAL A 58 7.43 -20.52 8.58
CA VAL A 58 6.53 -19.92 7.60
C VAL A 58 5.73 -18.76 8.19
N ALA A 59 5.22 -18.91 9.41
CA ALA A 59 4.47 -17.86 10.10
C ALA A 59 5.33 -16.62 10.37
N LEU A 60 6.59 -16.80 10.82
CA LEU A 60 7.54 -15.70 11.03
C LEU A 60 7.88 -15.00 9.71
N ALA A 61 8.19 -15.78 8.66
CA ALA A 61 8.51 -15.22 7.34
C ALA A 61 7.33 -14.45 6.73
N ASN A 62 6.10 -14.97 6.87
CA ASN A 62 4.90 -14.28 6.40
C ASN A 62 4.55 -13.08 7.28
N GLY A 63 4.80 -13.16 8.59
CA GLY A 63 4.64 -12.06 9.53
C GLY A 63 5.52 -10.86 9.17
N GLN A 64 6.78 -11.08 8.84
CA GLN A 64 7.67 -10.03 8.34
C GLN A 64 7.14 -9.39 7.05
N LYS A 65 6.68 -10.19 6.08
CA LYS A 65 6.08 -9.67 4.84
C LYS A 65 4.82 -8.86 5.10
N ALA A 66 4.00 -9.26 6.07
CA ALA A 66 2.81 -8.53 6.46
C ALA A 66 3.15 -7.16 7.09
N LEU A 67 4.20 -7.11 7.93
CA LEU A 67 4.70 -5.86 8.50
C LEU A 67 5.27 -4.94 7.41
N ASP A 68 6.07 -5.49 6.49
CA ASP A 68 6.60 -4.74 5.35
C ASP A 68 5.49 -4.19 4.44
N TYR A 69 4.46 -5.00 4.17
CA TYR A 69 3.28 -4.59 3.42
C TYR A 69 2.55 -3.43 4.10
N MET A 70 2.34 -3.53 5.42
CA MET A 70 1.71 -2.48 6.21
C MET A 70 2.52 -1.18 6.15
N GLN A 71 3.84 -1.27 6.33
CA GLN A 71 4.73 -0.11 6.24
C GLN A 71 4.68 0.55 4.85
N GLN A 72 4.73 -0.23 3.78
CA GLN A 72 4.66 0.28 2.40
C GLN A 72 3.29 0.90 2.09
N THR A 73 2.21 0.32 2.60
CA THR A 73 0.86 0.89 2.46
C THR A 73 0.76 2.25 3.15
N PHE A 74 1.29 2.37 4.37
CA PHE A 74 1.32 3.66 5.08
C PHE A 74 2.15 4.70 4.34
N ASP A 75 3.32 4.34 3.80
CA ASP A 75 4.17 5.25 3.03
C ASP A 75 3.45 5.78 1.77
N ILE A 76 2.71 4.93 1.06
CA ILE A 76 1.87 5.35 -0.08
C ILE A 76 0.83 6.38 0.37
N LEU A 77 0.08 6.07 1.43
CA LEU A 77 -0.99 6.94 1.92
C LEU A 77 -0.45 8.27 2.46
N GLU A 78 0.67 8.23 3.20
CA GLU A 78 1.32 9.43 3.73
C GLU A 78 1.75 10.35 2.60
N LYS A 79 2.42 9.83 1.57
CA LYS A 79 2.84 10.60 0.39
C LYS A 79 1.65 11.24 -0.32
N THR A 80 0.55 10.50 -0.50
CA THR A 80 -0.68 11.04 -1.08
C THR A 80 -1.26 12.17 -0.24
N MET A 81 -1.38 11.97 1.08
CA MET A 81 -1.95 12.99 1.98
C MET A 81 -1.08 14.25 2.05
N LEU A 82 0.25 14.10 2.08
CA LEU A 82 1.19 15.23 2.01
C LEU A 82 1.11 15.97 0.66
N SER A 83 0.89 15.24 -0.45
CA SER A 83 0.71 15.84 -1.78
C SER A 83 -0.57 16.68 -1.84
N ILE A 84 -1.68 16.17 -1.30
CA ILE A 84 -2.97 16.87 -1.24
C ILE A 84 -2.89 18.10 -0.32
N SER A 85 -2.31 17.96 0.88
CA SER A 85 -2.25 19.06 1.85
C SER A 85 -1.41 20.24 1.35
N ARG A 86 -0.27 19.97 0.67
CA ARG A 86 0.56 21.02 0.05
C ARG A 86 -0.19 21.83 -0.99
N GLU A 87 -1.13 21.23 -1.72
CA GLU A 87 -1.94 21.95 -2.71
C GLU A 87 -3.08 22.74 -2.07
N ALA A 88 -3.67 22.22 -0.99
CA ALA A 88 -4.64 22.97 -0.20
C ALA A 88 -4.02 24.25 0.40
N VAL A 89 -2.79 24.17 0.90
CA VAL A 89 -2.04 25.31 1.48
C VAL A 89 -1.55 26.30 0.43
N LYS A 90 -1.44 25.92 -0.85
CA LYS A 90 -1.10 26.84 -1.96
C LYS A 90 -2.29 27.67 -2.46
N LYS A 91 -3.52 27.42 -1.98
CA LYS A 91 -4.70 28.26 -2.22
C LYS A 91 -4.97 29.21 -1.04
N PRO A 92 -4.19 30.30 -0.88
CA PRO A 92 -4.74 31.54 -0.36
C PRO A 92 -4.29 32.75 -1.21
N GLU A 93 -5.22 33.70 -1.39
CA GLU A 93 -5.03 35.09 -1.89
C GLU A 93 -5.17 35.39 -3.40
N THR A 94 -6.32 35.08 -3.99
CA THR A 94 -6.84 35.91 -5.12
C THR A 94 -8.22 36.52 -4.87
N GLY A 95 -8.77 36.37 -3.65
CA GLY A 95 -10.08 36.93 -3.28
C GLY A 95 -10.07 38.25 -2.49
N ALA A 96 -8.92 38.71 -1.98
CA ALA A 96 -8.86 39.80 -1.00
C ALA A 96 -8.41 41.18 -1.57
N LYS A 97 -8.48 41.39 -2.88
CA LYS A 97 -8.18 42.70 -3.50
C LYS A 97 -9.24 43.15 -4.50
N LYS A 98 -10.49 43.28 -4.05
CA LYS A 98 -11.50 44.17 -4.66
C LYS A 98 -12.51 44.58 -3.58
N ALA A 99 -12.13 45.56 -2.77
CA ALA A 99 -13.04 46.43 -2.02
C ALA A 99 -12.50 47.86 -2.15
#